data_AF-A0A096AFE4-F1
#
_entry.id   AF-A0A096AFE4-F1
#
_cell.length_a   1.000
_cell.length_b   1.000
_cell.length_c   1.000
_cell.angle_alpha   90.00
_cell.angle_beta   90.00
_cell.angle_gamma   90.00
#
_symmetry.space_group_name_H-M   'P 1'
#
loop_
_entity.id
_entity.type
_entity.pdbx_description
1 polymer ?
#
loop_
_entity_poly.entity_id
_entity_poly.type
_entity_poly.pdbx_seq_one_letter_code
_entity_poly.pdbx_strand_id
1 'polypeptide(L)'
;MKTTTTTLLLFLAVMMGIMVSCSKDDNAGYEGKNYTMLSAVGDNQIRESANEPLEIKLLSSYTAKENTTITLALKDNDEGAVRLKEEKVTIKAGEKTAMVYIESTHKYVYTKPQHITLTVVSSSDKRMELASDLMITVVPSPVTASLTEEQRKLIEGYKKDYNIDLYRLLGELKCKVDLVFPIADLELFPGEEKRSFETTTTITLSEKSTPTKPVLKMIQNPLGLTGFAYERLRKVTDQGEQWSDPSTHGYQVVKAIGFDASKETFAMELDNIRIDPVTKKIEFLDIVTNMYDEKVLNIPFIFHYSAWERQKKMAQDNVMVKVPNGDQPWTEENMNDLIRTGISFRPENCFYYSPLDRDSYKNEPTDWFEASAKLDLEANQMIFHFPWDHDTCSGYTNVRVVYTLK
;
A
#
# COMPACT_ATOMS: atom_id res chain seq x y z
N MET A 1 6.86 20.85 -47.60
CA MET A 1 8.02 21.69 -47.21
C MET A 1 8.25 21.46 -45.72
N LYS A 2 9.38 20.81 -45.38
CA LYS A 2 10.04 20.67 -44.06
C LYS A 2 9.18 20.28 -42.85
N THR A 3 9.10 18.98 -42.49
CA THR A 3 9.81 18.34 -41.35
C THR A 3 9.79 19.16 -40.06
N THR A 4 9.08 18.70 -39.02
CA THR A 4 9.64 18.01 -37.83
C THR A 4 8.48 17.69 -36.86
N THR A 5 8.07 16.43 -36.76
CA THR A 5 7.22 15.95 -35.65
C THR A 5 7.75 14.58 -35.24
N THR A 6 8.84 14.59 -34.48
CA THR A 6 9.41 13.39 -33.87
C THR A 6 10.16 13.82 -32.62
N THR A 7 9.46 14.28 -31.60
CA THR A 7 10.01 14.40 -30.24
C THR A 7 8.86 14.41 -29.25
N LEU A 8 8.59 13.26 -28.64
CA LEU A 8 8.29 13.04 -27.21
C LEU A 8 7.48 11.75 -27.03
N LEU A 9 8.05 10.64 -27.48
CA LEU A 9 7.61 9.27 -27.17
C LEU A 9 8.75 8.49 -26.45
N LEU A 10 9.65 9.24 -25.80
CA LEU A 10 10.91 8.70 -25.27
C LEU A 10 10.84 8.24 -23.80
N PHE A 11 9.67 8.26 -23.16
CA PHE A 11 9.51 7.77 -21.77
C PHE A 11 8.79 6.43 -21.64
N LEU A 12 8.30 5.82 -22.73
CA LEU A 12 7.57 4.55 -22.69
C LEU A 12 8.21 3.39 -23.47
N ALA A 13 9.32 3.63 -24.19
CA ALA A 13 9.93 2.63 -25.08
C ALA A 13 11.18 1.92 -24.52
N VAL A 14 11.54 2.10 -23.25
CA VAL A 14 12.73 1.43 -22.64
C VAL A 14 12.36 0.13 -21.90
N MET A 15 11.10 -0.29 -21.89
CA MET A 15 10.63 -1.52 -21.23
C MET A 15 10.13 -2.62 -22.18
N MET A 16 10.64 -2.68 -23.41
CA MET A 16 10.42 -3.85 -24.28
C MET A 16 11.74 -4.58 -24.51
N GLY A 17 11.90 -5.67 -23.76
CA GLY A 17 12.98 -6.65 -23.91
C GLY A 17 13.76 -6.84 -22.62
N ILE A 18 13.32 -7.77 -21.77
CA ILE A 18 14.07 -8.92 -21.23
C ILE A 18 13.09 -9.62 -20.25
N MET A 19 12.18 -10.42 -20.80
CA MET A 19 11.58 -11.55 -20.08
C MET A 19 11.76 -12.77 -20.98
N VAL A 20 13.01 -13.20 -21.10
CA VAL A 20 13.37 -14.53 -21.57
C VAL A 20 14.40 -15.08 -20.60
N SER A 21 14.03 -16.20 -19.97
CA SER A 21 14.93 -17.10 -19.26
C SER A 21 16.26 -17.28 -20.01
N CYS A 22 17.38 -17.00 -19.33
CA CYS A 22 18.76 -17.32 -19.70
C CYS A 22 19.18 -17.16 -21.18
N SER A 23 19.83 -16.04 -21.52
CA SER A 23 21.23 -16.06 -21.95
C SER A 23 21.76 -14.66 -22.31
N LYS A 24 22.95 -14.35 -21.77
CA LYS A 24 23.97 -13.42 -22.25
C LYS A 24 23.50 -12.24 -23.13
N ASP A 25 23.37 -11.09 -22.49
CA ASP A 25 24.08 -9.88 -22.94
C ASP A 25 24.21 -8.92 -21.75
N ASP A 26 25.31 -9.10 -20.99
CA ASP A 26 25.86 -7.97 -20.26
C ASP A 26 26.27 -6.95 -21.33
N ASN A 27 25.57 -5.82 -21.40
CA ASN A 27 25.90 -4.68 -22.25
C ASN A 27 27.28 -4.12 -21.88
N ALA A 28 28.33 -4.82 -22.27
CA ALA A 28 29.73 -4.49 -22.09
C ALA A 28 30.11 -3.38 -23.08
N GLY A 29 29.52 -2.19 -22.91
CA GLY A 29 29.77 -1.05 -23.79
C GLY A 29 28.83 0.14 -23.62
N TYR A 30 27.76 0.04 -22.83
CA TYR A 30 26.86 1.19 -22.63
C TYR A 30 27.49 2.25 -21.71
N GLU A 31 27.67 3.46 -22.25
CA GLU A 31 28.25 4.62 -21.55
C GLU A 31 27.21 5.63 -21.05
N GLY A 32 25.91 5.38 -21.27
CA GLY A 32 24.85 6.30 -20.83
C GLY A 32 24.57 6.26 -19.32
N LYS A 33 23.47 6.92 -18.92
CA LYS A 33 23.02 7.03 -17.53
C LYS A 33 22.75 5.64 -16.94
N ASN A 34 23.22 5.41 -15.72
CA ASN A 34 22.93 4.21 -14.95
C ASN A 34 21.85 4.54 -13.92
N TYR A 35 20.58 4.32 -14.29
CA TYR A 35 19.50 4.63 -13.38
C TYR A 35 19.50 3.70 -12.17
N THR A 36 19.24 4.27 -11.01
CA THR A 36 19.08 3.56 -9.76
C THR A 36 17.66 3.71 -9.27
N MET A 37 17.07 2.61 -8.83
CA MET A 37 15.73 2.55 -8.26
C MET A 37 15.81 2.10 -6.81
N LEU A 38 15.01 2.73 -5.97
CA LEU A 38 14.81 2.36 -4.57
C LEU A 38 13.42 1.76 -4.43
N SER A 39 13.33 0.60 -3.77
CA SER A 39 12.05 -0.08 -3.52
C SER A 39 12.08 -0.79 -2.18
N ALA A 40 11.05 -0.63 -1.37
CA ALA A 40 10.90 -1.43 -0.15
C ALA A 40 10.77 -2.92 -0.50
N VAL A 41 11.41 -3.77 0.29
CA VAL A 41 11.18 -5.21 0.25
C VAL A 41 9.93 -5.48 1.06
N GLY A 42 8.78 -5.59 0.37
CA GLY A 42 7.50 -5.78 1.03
C GLY A 42 6.69 -4.50 1.19
N ASP A 43 6.39 -4.15 2.43
CA ASP A 43 5.65 -2.93 2.80
C ASP A 43 6.61 -1.75 2.94
N ASN A 44 6.15 -0.55 2.59
CA ASN A 44 6.98 0.67 2.65
C ASN A 44 6.78 1.47 3.95
N GLN A 45 6.42 0.76 5.03
CA GLN A 45 6.12 1.35 6.32
C GLN A 45 7.03 0.80 7.42
N ILE A 46 7.34 1.66 8.38
CA ILE A 46 8.04 1.28 9.62
C ILE A 46 7.35 1.89 10.82
N ARG A 47 7.16 1.09 11.88
CA ARG A 47 6.62 1.61 13.15
C ARG A 47 7.74 2.19 14.01
N GLU A 48 7.41 3.20 14.81
CA GLU A 48 8.33 3.67 15.85
C GLU A 48 8.62 2.60 16.93
N SER A 49 7.76 1.60 17.09
CA SER A 49 7.99 0.42 17.93
C SER A 49 8.77 -0.71 17.24
N ALA A 50 9.09 -0.60 15.95
CA ALA A 50 9.71 -1.70 15.21
C ALA A 50 11.12 -2.00 15.69
N ASN A 51 11.38 -3.27 16.04
CA ASN A 51 12.72 -3.75 16.40
C ASN A 51 13.51 -4.24 15.18
N GLU A 52 12.81 -4.63 14.11
CA GLU A 52 13.41 -5.05 12.85
C GLU A 52 13.49 -3.85 11.91
N PRO A 53 14.55 -3.75 11.08
CA PRO A 53 14.68 -2.69 10.11
C PRO A 53 13.67 -2.84 8.97
N LEU A 54 13.28 -1.71 8.39
CA LEU A 54 12.69 -1.67 7.06
C LEU A 54 13.79 -1.92 6.03
N GLU A 55 13.59 -2.94 5.20
CA GLU A 55 14.53 -3.32 4.16
C GLU A 55 14.19 -2.64 2.83
N ILE A 56 15.18 -1.99 2.23
CA ILE A 56 15.06 -1.32 0.94
C ILE A 56 16.07 -1.94 -0.02
N LYS A 57 15.58 -2.37 -1.18
CA LYS A 57 16.41 -2.81 -2.31
C LYS A 57 16.77 -1.60 -3.17
N LEU A 58 18.07 -1.41 -3.37
CA LEU A 58 18.62 -0.49 -4.34
C LEU A 58 19.00 -1.32 -5.58
N LEU A 59 18.45 -0.99 -6.74
CA LEU A 59 18.69 -1.68 -8.01
C LEU A 59 19.27 -0.71 -9.05
N SER A 60 20.41 -1.04 -9.63
CA SER A 60 20.97 -0.36 -10.79
C SER A 60 20.53 -1.00 -12.09
N SER A 61 20.32 -0.19 -13.13
CA SER A 61 20.03 -0.67 -14.49
C SER A 61 21.16 -1.54 -15.05
N TYR A 62 22.41 -1.25 -14.67
CA TYR A 62 23.59 -1.95 -15.15
C TYR A 62 24.38 -2.63 -14.03
N THR A 63 25.01 -3.74 -14.39
CA THR A 63 25.95 -4.45 -13.52
C THR A 63 27.15 -3.55 -13.25
N ALA A 64 27.49 -3.37 -11.98
CA ALA A 64 28.61 -2.53 -11.59
C ALA A 64 29.92 -3.15 -12.08
N LYS A 65 30.72 -2.40 -12.84
CA LYS A 65 32.04 -2.87 -13.33
C LYS A 65 33.09 -2.89 -12.21
N GLU A 66 32.94 -1.97 -11.28
CA GLU A 66 33.78 -1.78 -10.10
C GLU A 66 32.87 -1.59 -8.89
N ASN A 67 33.42 -1.71 -7.68
CA ASN A 67 32.68 -1.42 -6.46
C ASN A 67 32.16 0.03 -6.52
N THR A 68 30.84 0.18 -6.44
CA THR A 68 30.17 1.48 -6.50
C THR A 68 29.63 1.83 -5.13
N THR A 69 30.20 2.86 -4.50
CA THR A 69 29.75 3.37 -3.21
C THR A 69 28.70 4.46 -3.42
N ILE A 70 27.56 4.32 -2.75
CA ILE A 70 26.40 5.20 -2.84
C ILE A 70 26.15 5.78 -1.45
N THR A 71 26.08 7.10 -1.36
CA THR A 71 25.73 7.82 -0.12
C THR A 71 24.25 8.17 -0.14
N LEU A 72 23.54 7.83 0.92
CA LEU A 72 22.10 7.96 1.09
C LEU A 72 21.77 8.99 2.17
N ALA A 73 20.57 9.55 2.11
CA ALA A 73 20.05 10.42 3.16
C ALA A 73 18.55 10.22 3.34
N LEU A 74 18.08 10.52 4.55
CA LEU A 74 16.66 10.67 4.87
C LEU A 74 16.36 12.17 4.94
N LYS A 75 15.46 12.64 4.07
CA LYS A 75 14.87 13.98 4.16
C LYS A 75 13.56 13.90 4.95
N ASP A 76 13.09 15.05 5.45
CA ASP A 76 11.81 15.17 6.17
C ASP A 76 11.77 14.34 7.47
N ASN A 77 12.93 14.09 8.07
CA ASN A 77 13.12 13.30 9.30
C ASN A 77 13.65 14.17 10.45
N ASP A 78 13.15 15.40 10.59
CA ASP A 78 13.68 16.40 11.52
C ASP A 78 13.58 15.96 13.00
N GLU A 79 12.50 15.26 13.35
CA GLU A 79 12.30 14.67 14.68
C GLU A 79 13.18 13.43 14.91
N GLY A 80 13.78 12.90 13.83
CA GLY A 80 14.70 11.77 13.86
C GLY A 80 14.04 10.50 14.38
N ALA A 81 12.83 10.18 13.91
CA ALA A 81 12.06 9.00 14.30
C ALA A 81 12.72 7.70 13.82
N VAL A 82 13.38 7.75 12.66
CA VAL A 82 14.12 6.63 12.07
C VAL A 82 15.54 7.06 11.71
N ARG A 83 16.40 6.10 11.39
CA ARG A 83 17.76 6.36 10.91
C ARG A 83 18.18 5.33 9.86
N LEU A 84 19.12 5.70 9.01
CA LEU A 84 19.84 4.72 8.19
C LEU A 84 20.77 3.91 9.09
N LYS A 85 20.76 2.58 8.93
CA LYS A 85 21.77 1.72 9.57
C LYS A 85 23.17 2.05 9.07
N GLU A 86 23.28 2.28 7.76
CA GLU A 86 24.50 2.76 7.09
C GLU A 86 24.13 3.84 6.08
N GLU A 87 24.79 4.99 6.15
CA GLU A 87 24.62 6.08 5.18
C GLU A 87 25.30 5.79 3.83
N LYS A 88 26.24 4.85 3.81
CA LYS A 88 26.99 4.46 2.62
C LYS A 88 26.81 2.98 2.35
N VAL A 89 26.27 2.65 1.19
CA VAL A 89 26.13 1.26 0.74
C VAL A 89 26.99 1.03 -0.49
N THR A 90 27.39 -0.23 -0.73
CA THR A 90 28.24 -0.59 -1.87
C THR A 90 27.56 -1.65 -2.71
N ILE A 91 27.41 -1.38 -4.01
CA ILE A 91 27.17 -2.43 -5.00
C ILE A 91 28.53 -2.99 -5.38
N LYS A 92 28.76 -4.30 -5.19
CA LYS A 92 30.04 -4.91 -5.54
C LYS A 92 30.19 -5.03 -7.05
N ALA A 93 31.43 -5.06 -7.52
CA ALA A 93 31.73 -5.39 -8.90
C ALA A 93 31.08 -6.73 -9.29
N GLY A 94 30.38 -6.76 -10.43
CA GLY A 94 29.61 -7.91 -10.89
C GLY A 94 28.17 -8.00 -10.35
N GLU A 95 27.75 -7.11 -9.46
CA GLU A 95 26.39 -7.07 -8.91
C GLU A 95 25.57 -5.89 -9.48
N LYS A 96 24.25 -5.97 -9.32
CA LYS A 96 23.30 -4.90 -9.70
C LYS A 96 22.56 -4.29 -8.51
N THR A 97 22.68 -4.89 -7.33
CA THR A 97 21.81 -4.58 -6.20
C THR A 97 22.61 -4.37 -4.93
N ALA A 98 22.08 -3.53 -4.05
CA ALA A 98 22.52 -3.42 -2.66
C ALA A 98 21.29 -3.34 -1.75
N MET A 99 21.46 -3.76 -0.49
CA MET A 99 20.44 -3.62 0.55
C MET A 99 20.72 -2.39 1.40
N VAL A 100 19.66 -1.64 1.69
CA VAL A 100 19.65 -0.49 2.58
C VAL A 100 18.68 -0.81 3.72
N TYR A 101 19.06 -0.45 4.94
CA TYR A 101 18.26 -0.74 6.14
C TYR A 101 17.95 0.56 6.86
N ILE A 102 16.67 0.75 7.20
CA ILE A 102 16.18 1.87 7.99
C ILE A 102 15.65 1.34 9.32
N GLU A 103 16.17 1.85 10.42
CA GLU A 103 15.83 1.41 11.78
C GLU A 103 14.97 2.44 12.48
N SER A 104 14.02 1.98 13.30
CA SER A 104 13.37 2.85 14.27
C SER A 104 14.40 3.34 15.31
N THR A 105 14.24 4.58 15.76
CA THR A 105 15.01 5.11 16.89
C THR A 105 14.29 4.93 18.23
N HIS A 106 13.05 4.44 18.22
CA HIS A 106 12.19 4.28 19.40
C HIS A 106 11.98 5.56 20.20
N LYS A 107 11.99 6.72 19.55
CA LYS A 107 11.73 8.01 20.22
C LYS A 107 10.24 8.32 20.40
N TYR A 108 9.36 7.69 19.62
CA TYR A 108 7.90 7.87 19.70
C TYR A 108 7.47 9.34 19.52
N VAL A 109 8.04 10.01 18.51
CA VAL A 109 7.87 11.45 18.27
C VAL A 109 6.56 11.77 17.55
N TYR A 110 5.96 10.81 16.85
CA TYR A 110 4.77 11.06 16.06
C TYR A 110 3.50 10.56 16.75
N THR A 111 2.40 11.28 16.50
CA THR A 111 1.04 10.89 16.93
C THR A 111 0.13 10.51 15.77
N LYS A 112 0.61 10.73 14.54
CA LYS A 112 -0.03 10.38 13.26
C LYS A 112 1.05 9.92 12.29
N PRO A 113 0.72 9.07 11.30
CA PRO A 113 1.68 8.68 10.27
C PRO A 113 2.38 9.90 9.65
N GLN A 114 3.69 9.81 9.42
CA GLN A 114 4.49 10.82 8.75
C GLN A 114 5.25 10.22 7.57
N HIS A 115 5.48 11.02 6.54
CA HIS A 115 6.26 10.63 5.38
C HIS A 115 7.71 11.10 5.51
N ILE A 116 8.63 10.19 5.24
CA ILE A 116 10.07 10.42 5.21
C ILE A 116 10.57 10.01 3.84
N THR A 117 11.53 10.75 3.31
CA THR A 117 12.01 10.53 1.94
C THR A 117 13.43 9.96 1.98
N LEU A 118 13.62 8.74 1.46
CA LEU A 118 14.93 8.17 1.19
C LEU A 118 15.43 8.60 -0.20
N THR A 119 16.64 9.12 -0.26
CA THR A 119 17.26 9.64 -1.48
C THR A 119 18.73 9.24 -1.59
N VAL A 120 19.29 9.38 -2.80
CA VAL A 120 20.72 9.23 -3.08
C VAL A 120 21.35 10.61 -3.14
N VAL A 121 22.34 10.84 -2.28
CA VAL A 121 23.09 12.10 -2.20
C VAL A 121 24.22 12.13 -3.23
N SER A 122 24.95 11.03 -3.35
CA SER A 122 26.08 10.92 -4.28
C SER A 122 26.44 9.47 -4.56
N SER A 123 27.15 9.23 -5.66
CA SER A 123 27.69 7.93 -6.03
C SER A 123 29.12 8.06 -6.55
N SER A 124 29.94 7.03 -6.35
CA SER A 124 31.25 6.93 -6.99
C SER A 124 31.16 6.66 -8.50
N ASP A 125 30.05 6.08 -9.00
CA ASP A 125 29.75 6.04 -10.44
C ASP A 125 29.07 7.35 -10.84
N LYS A 126 29.80 8.20 -11.56
CA LYS A 126 29.32 9.52 -12.02
C LYS A 126 28.15 9.45 -12.99
N ARG A 127 27.87 8.28 -13.56
CA ARG A 127 26.72 8.08 -14.46
C ARG A 127 25.45 7.71 -13.70
N MET A 128 25.56 7.45 -12.41
CA MET A 128 24.44 7.02 -11.59
C MET A 128 23.46 8.16 -11.38
N GLU A 129 22.18 7.89 -11.64
CA GLU A 129 21.09 8.85 -11.45
C GLU A 129 19.92 8.14 -10.77
N LEU A 130 19.41 8.73 -9.70
CA LEU A 130 18.25 8.18 -9.02
C LEU A 130 17.00 8.43 -9.88
N ALA A 131 16.26 7.37 -10.19
CA ALA A 131 15.03 7.46 -10.97
C ALA A 131 13.94 8.23 -10.22
N SER A 132 13.79 7.95 -8.92
CA SER A 132 12.89 8.66 -8.01
C SER A 132 13.32 8.45 -6.56
N ASP A 133 13.03 9.45 -5.73
CA ASP A 133 13.11 9.30 -4.28
C ASP A 133 12.09 8.26 -3.80
N LEU A 134 12.41 7.53 -2.72
CA LEU A 134 11.49 6.57 -2.11
C LEU A 134 10.83 7.18 -0.88
N MET A 135 9.51 7.32 -0.93
CA MET A 135 8.70 7.75 0.20
C MET A 135 8.43 6.56 1.14
N ILE A 136 8.70 6.75 2.42
CA ILE A 136 8.53 5.78 3.50
C ILE A 136 7.53 6.36 4.49
N THR A 137 6.64 5.52 5.01
CA THR A 137 5.70 5.95 6.05
C THR A 137 6.18 5.51 7.41
N VAL A 138 6.47 6.46 8.30
CA VAL A 138 6.70 6.17 9.72
C VAL A 138 5.35 6.21 10.42
N VAL A 139 4.98 5.07 10.99
CA VAL A 139 3.72 4.88 11.68
C VAL A 139 3.96 5.03 13.18
N PRO A 140 3.20 5.89 13.88
CA PRO A 140 3.31 6.01 15.33
C PRO A 140 2.96 4.66 15.97
N SER A 141 3.53 4.39 17.14
CA SER A 141 3.17 3.18 17.87
C SER A 141 1.68 3.18 18.22
N PRO A 142 1.07 2.00 18.27
CA PRO A 142 -0.36 1.90 18.52
C PRO A 142 -0.72 2.54 19.84
N VAL A 143 -1.71 3.44 19.81
CA VAL A 143 -2.47 3.77 21.01
C VAL A 143 -3.21 2.48 21.36
N THR A 144 -2.74 1.80 22.40
CA THR A 144 -3.46 0.63 22.93
C THR A 144 -4.81 1.12 23.42
N ALA A 145 -5.87 0.80 22.67
CA ALA A 145 -7.22 1.01 23.15
C ALA A 145 -7.37 0.25 24.47
N SER A 146 -7.54 1.00 25.57
CA SER A 146 -7.73 0.40 26.88
C SER A 146 -9.07 -0.33 26.87
N LEU A 147 -9.04 -1.63 27.18
CA LEU A 147 -10.26 -2.43 27.27
C LEU A 147 -11.14 -1.89 28.41
N THR A 148 -12.42 -1.68 28.13
CA THR A 148 -13.42 -1.34 29.15
C THR A 148 -13.63 -2.52 30.11
N GLU A 149 -14.25 -2.27 31.26
CA GLU A 149 -14.60 -3.34 32.20
C GLU A 149 -15.54 -4.38 31.57
N GLU A 150 -16.49 -3.92 30.75
CA GLU A 150 -17.42 -4.77 30.01
C GLU A 150 -16.68 -5.66 29.01
N GLN A 151 -15.73 -5.10 28.26
CA GLN A 151 -14.92 -5.86 27.31
C GLN A 151 -14.06 -6.91 28.02
N ARG A 152 -13.48 -6.58 29.18
CA ARG A 152 -12.74 -7.57 30.00
C ARG A 152 -13.65 -8.70 30.47
N LYS A 153 -14.88 -8.39 30.93
CA LYS A 153 -15.87 -9.42 31.31
C LYS A 153 -16.22 -10.33 30.13
N LEU A 154 -16.40 -9.78 28.93
CA LEU A 154 -16.64 -10.57 27.72
C LEU A 154 -15.47 -11.53 27.43
N ILE A 155 -14.22 -11.03 27.50
CA ILE A 155 -13.02 -11.83 27.26
C ILE A 155 -12.91 -13.00 28.25
N GLU A 156 -13.11 -12.74 29.54
CA GLU A 156 -13.14 -13.80 30.55
C GLU A 156 -14.26 -14.82 30.28
N GLY A 157 -15.44 -14.35 29.85
CA GLY A 157 -16.54 -15.20 29.42
C GLY A 157 -16.16 -16.12 28.26
N TYR A 158 -15.54 -15.59 27.20
CA TYR A 158 -15.13 -16.42 26.06
C TYR A 158 -14.07 -17.46 26.40
N LYS A 159 -13.14 -17.10 27.30
CA LYS A 159 -12.13 -18.04 27.80
C LYS A 159 -12.79 -19.18 28.56
N LYS A 160 -13.73 -18.86 29.46
CA LYS A 160 -14.44 -19.84 30.27
C LYS A 160 -15.37 -20.74 29.44
N ASP A 161 -16.18 -20.14 28.59
CA ASP A 161 -17.32 -20.82 27.96
C ASP A 161 -16.94 -21.47 26.61
N TYR A 162 -15.90 -20.96 25.94
CA TYR A 162 -15.50 -21.41 24.60
C TYR A 162 -14.03 -21.77 24.46
N ASN A 163 -13.24 -21.69 25.54
CA ASN A 163 -11.79 -21.88 25.52
C ASN A 163 -11.08 -20.97 24.49
N ILE A 164 -11.57 -19.73 24.34
CA ILE A 164 -10.95 -18.72 23.49
C ILE A 164 -10.35 -17.64 24.38
N ASP A 165 -9.03 -17.67 24.56
CA ASP A 165 -8.31 -16.60 25.24
C ASP A 165 -8.00 -15.46 24.25
N LEU A 166 -8.89 -14.46 24.21
CA LEU A 166 -8.72 -13.34 23.28
C LEU A 166 -7.50 -12.47 23.60
N TYR A 167 -6.95 -12.48 24.82
CA TYR A 167 -5.73 -11.68 25.10
C TYR A 167 -4.56 -12.06 24.19
N ARG A 168 -4.58 -13.28 23.65
CA ARG A 168 -3.60 -13.78 22.67
C ARG A 168 -3.69 -13.10 21.30
N LEU A 169 -4.84 -12.49 21.00
CA LEU A 169 -5.16 -11.79 19.75
C LEU A 169 -5.08 -10.27 19.88
N LEU A 170 -5.25 -9.73 21.10
CA LEU A 170 -5.38 -8.29 21.32
C LEU A 170 -4.03 -7.55 21.42
N GLY A 171 -4.07 -6.26 21.13
CA GLY A 171 -2.91 -5.37 21.04
C GLY A 171 -2.18 -5.50 19.71
N GLU A 172 -0.90 -5.15 19.71
CA GLU A 172 -0.04 -5.33 18.54
C GLU A 172 0.23 -6.83 18.32
N LEU A 173 -0.05 -7.32 17.11
CA LEU A 173 0.10 -8.72 16.72
C LEU A 173 0.89 -8.78 15.42
N LYS A 174 1.94 -9.63 15.41
CA LYS A 174 2.74 -9.87 14.20
C LYS A 174 1.93 -10.65 13.17
N CYS A 175 2.06 -10.27 11.91
CA CYS A 175 1.58 -11.05 10.79
C CYS A 175 2.61 -11.15 9.67
N LYS A 176 2.53 -12.25 8.94
CA LYS A 176 3.15 -12.42 7.64
C LYS A 176 2.08 -12.26 6.57
N VAL A 177 2.36 -11.43 5.57
CA VAL A 177 1.53 -11.22 4.39
C VAL A 177 2.26 -11.82 3.20
N ASP A 178 1.55 -12.66 2.45
CA ASP A 178 1.98 -13.21 1.17
C ASP A 178 1.00 -12.73 0.09
N LEU A 179 1.52 -12.08 -0.94
CA LEU A 179 0.79 -11.59 -2.10
C LEU A 179 1.27 -12.34 -3.34
N VAL A 180 0.34 -12.79 -4.18
CA VAL A 180 0.61 -13.28 -5.53
C VAL A 180 -0.22 -12.46 -6.50
N PHE A 181 0.44 -11.74 -7.40
CA PHE A 181 -0.22 -10.83 -8.34
C PHE A 181 -0.67 -11.58 -9.61
N PRO A 182 -1.75 -11.13 -10.25
CA PRO A 182 -2.09 -11.57 -11.62
C PRO A 182 -0.93 -11.30 -12.58
N ILE A 183 -0.67 -12.21 -13.52
CA ILE A 183 0.45 -12.05 -14.47
C ILE A 183 0.26 -10.78 -15.33
N ALA A 184 -0.97 -10.50 -15.76
CA ALA A 184 -1.27 -9.32 -16.58
C ALA A 184 -1.09 -8.00 -15.80
N ASP A 185 -1.17 -8.02 -14.46
CA ASP A 185 -0.87 -6.84 -13.63
C ASP A 185 0.62 -6.49 -13.67
N LEU A 186 1.51 -7.43 -13.96
CA LEU A 186 2.95 -7.16 -14.03
C LEU A 186 3.31 -6.29 -15.23
N GLU A 187 2.45 -6.19 -16.25
CA GLU A 187 2.63 -5.28 -17.37
C GLU A 187 2.27 -3.83 -16.99
N LEU A 188 1.22 -3.66 -16.19
CA LEU A 188 0.74 -2.35 -15.72
C LEU A 188 1.49 -1.87 -14.46
N PHE A 189 1.94 -2.82 -13.65
CA PHE A 189 2.66 -2.62 -12.39
C PHE A 189 3.91 -3.51 -12.35
N PRO A 190 4.97 -3.13 -13.08
CA PRO A 190 6.21 -3.88 -13.14
C PRO A 190 6.74 -4.19 -11.74
N GLY A 191 7.01 -5.47 -11.49
CA GLY A 191 7.41 -5.95 -10.17
C GLY A 191 7.58 -7.46 -10.13
N GLU A 192 7.80 -7.99 -8.93
CA GLU A 192 7.85 -9.43 -8.70
C GLU A 192 6.42 -10.01 -8.71
N GLU A 193 6.25 -11.20 -9.29
CA GLU A 193 4.97 -11.95 -9.28
C GLU A 193 4.45 -12.19 -7.86
N LYS A 194 5.37 -12.26 -6.89
CA LYS A 194 5.07 -12.52 -5.49
C LYS A 194 5.73 -11.47 -4.62
N ARG A 195 5.05 -11.10 -3.54
CA ARG A 195 5.60 -10.21 -2.50
C ARG A 195 5.24 -10.77 -1.14
N SER A 196 6.25 -11.00 -0.30
CA SER A 196 6.07 -11.50 1.06
C SER A 196 6.75 -10.56 2.05
N PHE A 197 6.09 -10.27 3.17
CA PHE A 197 6.64 -9.42 4.22
C PHE A 197 6.02 -9.68 5.58
N GLU A 198 6.75 -9.29 6.62
CA GLU A 198 6.26 -9.31 8.01
C GLU A 198 5.94 -7.89 8.46
N THR A 199 4.85 -7.75 9.21
CA THR A 199 4.40 -6.48 9.76
C THR A 199 3.57 -6.72 11.02
N THR A 200 2.95 -5.66 11.56
CA THR A 200 2.06 -5.77 12.71
C THR A 200 0.73 -5.04 12.48
N THR A 201 -0.32 -5.66 12.99
CA THR A 201 -1.68 -5.11 13.10
C THR A 201 -1.97 -4.84 14.56
N THR A 202 -2.74 -3.79 14.85
CA THR A 202 -3.27 -3.58 16.21
C THR A 202 -4.72 -4.00 16.28
N ILE A 203 -5.02 -4.95 17.16
CA ILE A 203 -6.33 -5.57 17.30
C ILE A 203 -6.92 -5.22 18.67
N THR A 204 -8.20 -4.88 18.71
CA THR A 204 -8.98 -4.69 19.92
C THR A 204 -10.28 -5.51 19.85
N LEU A 205 -10.99 -5.58 20.97
CA LEU A 205 -12.36 -6.10 20.99
C LEU A 205 -13.31 -5.02 20.49
N SER A 206 -14.15 -5.35 19.52
CA SER A 206 -15.17 -4.45 18.99
C SER A 206 -16.27 -4.21 20.03
N GLU A 207 -16.85 -3.01 20.04
CA GLU A 207 -18.05 -2.67 20.81
C GLU A 207 -19.27 -3.52 20.40
N LYS A 208 -19.22 -4.15 19.22
CA LYS A 208 -20.25 -5.07 18.71
C LYS A 208 -20.21 -6.47 19.34
N SER A 209 -19.24 -6.72 20.22
CA SER A 209 -19.08 -8.03 20.88
C SER A 209 -20.19 -8.30 21.88
N THR A 210 -20.67 -9.53 21.92
CA THR A 210 -21.67 -10.00 22.89
C THR A 210 -21.19 -11.28 23.58
N PRO A 211 -21.76 -11.71 24.72
CA PRO A 211 -21.30 -12.90 25.43
C PRO A 211 -21.20 -14.17 24.59
N THR A 212 -21.94 -14.28 23.49
CA THR A 212 -21.94 -15.44 22.58
C THR A 212 -21.36 -15.13 21.20
N LYS A 213 -20.92 -13.89 20.94
CA LYS A 213 -20.39 -13.46 19.64
C LYS A 213 -19.17 -12.56 19.84
N PRO A 214 -17.95 -13.14 19.89
CA PRO A 214 -16.73 -12.37 19.85
C PRO A 214 -16.59 -11.62 18.52
N VAL A 215 -16.36 -10.31 18.58
CA VAL A 215 -16.12 -9.48 17.40
C VAL A 215 -14.82 -8.71 17.58
N LEU A 216 -13.85 -8.92 16.70
CA LEU A 216 -12.59 -8.18 16.70
C LEU A 216 -12.69 -6.92 15.84
N LYS A 217 -11.87 -5.93 16.19
CA LYS A 217 -11.61 -4.73 15.40
C LYS A 217 -10.10 -4.55 15.24
N MET A 218 -9.63 -4.45 14.00
CA MET A 218 -8.28 -4.01 13.66
C MET A 218 -8.28 -2.49 13.52
N ILE A 219 -7.67 -1.78 14.46
CA ILE A 219 -7.67 -0.31 14.54
C ILE A 219 -6.47 0.33 13.86
N GLN A 220 -5.46 -0.46 13.53
CA GLN A 220 -4.31 0.00 12.75
C GLN A 220 -3.75 -1.14 11.92
N ASN A 221 -3.38 -0.83 10.69
CA ASN A 221 -2.81 -1.76 9.71
C ASN A 221 -3.63 -3.05 9.54
N PRO A 222 -4.95 -2.99 9.32
CA PRO A 222 -5.78 -4.18 9.19
C PRO A 222 -5.23 -5.11 8.10
N LEU A 223 -5.11 -6.39 8.44
CA LEU A 223 -4.56 -7.42 7.56
C LEU A 223 -3.11 -7.19 7.11
N GLY A 224 -2.39 -6.25 7.71
CA GLY A 224 -1.03 -5.89 7.28
C GLY A 224 -0.98 -5.17 5.93
N LEU A 225 -2.10 -4.63 5.45
CA LEU A 225 -2.25 -4.16 4.06
C LEU A 225 -2.24 -2.64 3.91
N THR A 226 -2.06 -1.84 4.96
CA THR A 226 -2.21 -0.38 4.86
C THR A 226 -1.22 0.26 3.91
N GLY A 227 0.07 -0.07 3.98
CA GLY A 227 1.04 0.51 3.04
C GLY A 227 0.89 -0.04 1.62
N PHE A 228 0.60 -1.32 1.47
CA PHE A 228 0.24 -1.90 0.16
C PHE A 228 -0.97 -1.20 -0.49
N ALA A 229 -2.06 -1.02 0.26
CA ALA A 229 -3.25 -0.31 -0.21
C ALA A 229 -2.91 1.14 -0.56
N TYR A 230 -2.11 1.82 0.25
CA TYR A 230 -1.70 3.19 -0.07
C TYR A 230 -0.86 3.25 -1.35
N GLU A 231 0.09 2.32 -1.54
CA GLU A 231 0.85 2.19 -2.79
C GLU A 231 -0.08 2.06 -4.00
N ARG A 232 -1.08 1.16 -3.92
CA ARG A 232 -2.04 0.95 -5.02
C ARG A 232 -2.90 2.18 -5.28
N LEU A 233 -3.42 2.81 -4.23
CA LEU A 233 -4.23 4.02 -4.36
C LEU A 233 -3.45 5.16 -5.05
N ARG A 234 -2.18 5.36 -4.70
CA ARG A 234 -1.31 6.38 -5.31
C ARG A 234 -1.08 6.12 -6.80
N LYS A 235 -0.90 4.85 -7.18
CA LYS A 235 -0.70 4.46 -8.59
C LYS A 235 -1.90 4.77 -9.49
N VAL A 236 -3.12 4.65 -8.96
CA VAL A 236 -4.37 4.90 -9.70
C VAL A 236 -4.89 6.34 -9.53
N THR A 237 -4.32 7.07 -8.57
CA THR A 237 -4.57 8.49 -8.36
C THR A 237 -3.38 9.32 -8.87
N ASP A 238 -2.70 10.07 -8.03
CA ASP A 238 -1.74 11.11 -8.40
C ASP A 238 -0.55 10.67 -9.28
N GLN A 239 -0.23 9.38 -9.32
CA GLN A 239 0.82 8.85 -10.22
C GLN A 239 0.30 8.42 -11.59
N GLY A 240 -1.02 8.34 -11.76
CA GLY A 240 -1.67 8.04 -13.02
C GLY A 240 -1.69 9.24 -13.99
N GLU A 241 -1.79 8.97 -15.29
CA GLU A 241 -1.82 9.99 -16.34
C GLU A 241 -2.95 11.02 -16.13
N GLN A 242 -4.15 10.53 -15.80
CA GLN A 242 -5.35 11.34 -15.52
C GLN A 242 -5.15 12.37 -14.38
N TRP A 243 -4.11 12.21 -13.56
CA TRP A 243 -3.87 13.04 -12.38
C TRP A 243 -2.59 13.86 -12.47
N SER A 244 -1.73 13.54 -13.43
CA SER A 244 -0.42 14.18 -13.60
C SER A 244 -0.31 15.02 -14.87
N ASP A 245 -1.16 14.81 -15.87
CA ASP A 245 -1.19 15.62 -17.09
C ASP A 245 -2.04 16.90 -16.91
N PRO A 246 -1.47 18.12 -17.10
CA PRO A 246 -2.20 19.39 -17.00
C PRO A 246 -3.45 19.53 -17.87
N SER A 247 -3.60 18.71 -18.92
CA SER A 247 -4.74 18.69 -19.83
C SER A 247 -5.92 17.84 -19.35
N THR A 248 -5.84 17.28 -18.14
CA THR A 248 -6.87 16.39 -17.58
C THR A 248 -7.62 17.02 -16.41
N HIS A 249 -8.86 16.56 -16.17
CA HIS A 249 -9.65 16.96 -15.00
C HIS A 249 -9.00 16.57 -13.68
N GLY A 250 -8.38 15.38 -13.59
CA GLY A 250 -7.77 14.90 -12.35
C GLY A 250 -6.59 15.76 -11.91
N TYR A 251 -5.75 16.22 -12.83
CA TYR A 251 -4.69 17.18 -12.50
C TYR A 251 -5.24 18.50 -11.94
N GLN A 252 -6.34 19.02 -12.50
CA GLN A 252 -6.94 20.25 -11.96
C GLN A 252 -7.51 20.03 -10.56
N VAL A 253 -8.05 18.84 -10.28
CA VAL A 253 -8.49 18.47 -8.92
C VAL A 253 -7.30 18.35 -7.96
N VAL A 254 -6.20 17.70 -8.35
CA VAL A 254 -4.94 17.62 -7.58
C VAL A 254 -4.48 19.03 -7.17
N LYS A 255 -4.47 19.97 -8.12
CA LYS A 255 -4.13 21.36 -7.87
C LYS A 255 -5.14 22.06 -6.96
N ALA A 256 -6.43 21.86 -7.19
CA ALA A 256 -7.50 22.52 -6.45
C ALA A 256 -7.54 22.11 -4.97
N ILE A 257 -7.31 20.84 -4.67
CA ILE A 257 -7.27 20.33 -3.28
C ILE A 257 -5.94 20.61 -2.58
N GLY A 258 -4.98 21.21 -3.29
CA GLY A 258 -3.62 21.43 -2.81
C GLY A 258 -2.93 20.13 -2.43
N PHE A 259 -3.07 19.09 -3.26
CA PHE A 259 -2.48 17.78 -3.02
C PHE A 259 -0.96 17.88 -2.93
N ASP A 260 -0.41 17.27 -1.89
CA ASP A 260 1.03 17.13 -1.71
C ASP A 260 1.29 15.78 -1.07
N ALA A 261 1.80 14.87 -1.90
CA ALA A 261 2.18 13.51 -1.54
C ALA A 261 2.91 13.39 -0.18
N SER A 262 3.79 14.35 0.13
CA SER A 262 4.59 14.35 1.37
C SER A 262 3.80 14.73 2.62
N LYS A 263 2.64 15.38 2.45
CA LYS A 263 1.78 15.87 3.53
C LYS A 263 0.52 15.04 3.73
N GLU A 264 0.28 14.07 2.86
CA GLU A 264 -0.90 13.23 2.99
C GLU A 264 -0.76 12.22 4.14
N THR A 265 -1.89 11.82 4.70
CA THR A 265 -1.99 10.73 5.67
C THR A 265 -2.99 9.72 5.17
N PHE A 266 -2.62 8.44 5.22
CA PHE A 266 -3.50 7.32 4.89
C PHE A 266 -3.51 6.32 6.05
N ALA A 267 -4.70 5.93 6.49
CA ALA A 267 -4.91 4.91 7.50
C ALA A 267 -6.12 4.05 7.15
N MET A 268 -6.11 2.82 7.67
CA MET A 268 -7.21 1.87 7.51
C MET A 268 -7.59 1.26 8.86
N GLU A 269 -8.88 0.96 9.00
CA GLU A 269 -9.42 0.09 10.05
C GLU A 269 -10.25 -1.03 9.44
N LEU A 270 -10.45 -2.11 10.19
CA LEU A 270 -11.39 -3.18 9.85
C LEU A 270 -12.12 -3.60 11.12
N ASP A 271 -13.42 -3.40 11.15
CA ASP A 271 -14.29 -3.84 12.25
C ASP A 271 -15.13 -5.05 11.79
N ASN A 272 -15.96 -5.56 12.70
CA ASN A 272 -16.94 -6.61 12.40
C ASN A 272 -16.29 -7.95 12.00
N ILE A 273 -15.12 -8.27 12.54
CA ILE A 273 -14.45 -9.56 12.35
C ILE A 273 -15.05 -10.54 13.36
N ARG A 274 -16.01 -11.35 12.92
CA ARG A 274 -16.84 -12.19 13.80
C ARG A 274 -16.21 -13.58 13.92
N ILE A 275 -15.96 -14.02 15.14
CA ILE A 275 -15.47 -15.37 15.42
C ILE A 275 -16.67 -16.22 15.81
N ASP A 276 -16.90 -17.32 15.10
CA ASP A 276 -17.81 -18.36 15.59
C ASP A 276 -17.15 -19.06 16.79
N PRO A 277 -17.72 -18.96 18.00
CA PRO A 277 -17.09 -19.51 19.19
C PRO A 277 -17.09 -21.04 19.23
N VAL A 278 -17.89 -21.73 18.41
CA VAL A 278 -17.93 -23.19 18.32
C VAL A 278 -16.99 -23.68 17.23
N THR A 279 -17.14 -23.18 16.01
CA THR A 279 -16.39 -23.68 14.85
C THR A 279 -15.03 -23.01 14.66
N LYS A 280 -14.78 -21.88 15.34
CA LYS A 280 -13.59 -21.02 15.19
C LYS A 280 -13.40 -20.46 13.77
N LYS A 281 -14.42 -20.56 12.92
CA LYS A 281 -14.47 -19.85 11.64
C LYS A 281 -14.57 -18.36 11.88
N ILE A 282 -13.99 -17.58 10.97
CA ILE A 282 -14.01 -16.11 11.03
C ILE A 282 -14.80 -15.60 9.83
N GLU A 283 -15.82 -14.79 10.10
CA GLU A 283 -16.50 -14.00 9.07
C GLU A 283 -15.96 -12.57 9.10
N PHE A 284 -15.46 -12.10 7.96
CA PHE A 284 -14.84 -10.78 7.83
C PHE A 284 -15.31 -10.00 6.60
N LEU A 285 -16.23 -10.58 5.82
CA LEU A 285 -16.88 -9.90 4.71
C LEU A 285 -18.19 -9.25 5.17
N ASP A 286 -18.57 -8.18 4.49
CA ASP A 286 -19.82 -7.46 4.70
C ASP A 286 -20.24 -6.73 3.41
N ILE A 287 -21.46 -6.19 3.41
CA ILE A 287 -21.97 -5.41 2.29
C ILE A 287 -21.40 -3.99 2.35
N VAL A 288 -20.66 -3.62 1.31
CA VAL A 288 -20.13 -2.26 1.08
C VAL A 288 -20.76 -1.64 -0.15
N THR A 289 -20.48 -0.35 -0.38
CA THR A 289 -20.95 0.37 -1.58
C THR A 289 -19.77 0.70 -2.46
N ASN A 290 -19.80 0.26 -3.73
CA ASN A 290 -18.74 0.52 -4.70
C ASN A 290 -18.89 1.91 -5.35
N MET A 291 -18.03 2.22 -6.34
CA MET A 291 -18.04 3.49 -7.08
C MET A 291 -19.32 3.73 -7.90
N TYR A 292 -20.09 2.68 -8.18
CA TYR A 292 -21.33 2.71 -8.97
C TYR A 292 -22.58 2.76 -8.07
N ASP A 293 -22.41 3.05 -6.77
CA ASP A 293 -23.45 3.01 -5.74
C ASP A 293 -24.13 1.64 -5.55
N GLU A 294 -23.49 0.56 -6.01
CA GLU A 294 -23.99 -0.80 -5.89
C GLU A 294 -23.58 -1.45 -4.57
N LYS A 295 -24.44 -2.32 -4.05
CA LYS A 295 -24.18 -3.12 -2.84
C LYS A 295 -23.44 -4.40 -3.22
N VAL A 296 -22.19 -4.52 -2.77
CA VAL A 296 -21.30 -5.65 -3.08
C VAL A 296 -20.76 -6.27 -1.80
N LEU A 297 -20.60 -7.59 -1.78
CA LEU A 297 -19.93 -8.30 -0.68
C LEU A 297 -18.41 -8.11 -0.82
N ASN A 298 -17.78 -7.45 0.15
CA ASN A 298 -16.34 -7.22 0.15
C ASN A 298 -15.81 -7.15 1.60
N ILE A 299 -14.52 -6.88 1.78
CA ILE A 299 -13.93 -6.60 3.09
C ILE A 299 -14.25 -5.15 3.45
N PRO A 300 -15.00 -4.87 4.54
CA PRO A 300 -15.46 -3.53 4.88
C PRO A 300 -14.39 -2.69 5.57
N PHE A 301 -13.29 -2.43 4.87
CA PHE A 301 -12.27 -1.49 5.33
C PHE A 301 -12.86 -0.09 5.52
N ILE A 302 -12.44 0.56 6.60
CA ILE A 302 -12.69 1.98 6.82
C ILE A 302 -11.42 2.72 6.44
N PHE A 303 -11.50 3.60 5.46
CA PHE A 303 -10.36 4.36 4.98
C PHE A 303 -10.37 5.78 5.55
N HIS A 304 -9.19 6.26 5.94
CA HIS A 304 -8.96 7.63 6.36
C HIS A 304 -7.86 8.21 5.47
N TYR A 305 -8.24 9.06 4.51
CA TYR A 305 -7.30 9.65 3.56
C TYR A 305 -7.46 11.16 3.51
N SER A 306 -6.40 11.89 3.84
CA SER A 306 -6.43 13.36 3.95
C SER A 306 -6.79 14.05 2.64
N ALA A 307 -6.33 13.55 1.49
CA ALA A 307 -6.66 14.12 0.19
C ALA A 307 -8.16 13.99 -0.10
N TRP A 308 -8.74 12.81 0.19
CA TRP A 308 -10.17 12.59 0.07
C TRP A 308 -10.97 13.47 1.01
N GLU A 309 -10.57 13.63 2.28
CA GLU A 309 -11.29 14.51 3.22
C GLU A 309 -11.31 15.97 2.74
N ARG A 310 -10.22 16.47 2.14
CA ARG A 310 -10.20 17.81 1.54
C ARG A 310 -11.11 17.90 0.31
N GLN A 311 -11.04 16.92 -0.58
CA GLN A 311 -11.90 16.89 -1.77
C GLN A 311 -13.38 16.82 -1.41
N LYS A 312 -13.74 15.92 -0.47
CA LYS A 312 -15.08 15.75 0.09
C LYS A 312 -15.60 17.03 0.70
N LYS A 313 -14.76 17.77 1.45
CA LYS A 313 -15.12 19.09 1.98
C LYS A 313 -15.41 20.10 0.87
N MET A 314 -14.58 20.17 -0.16
CA MET A 314 -14.83 21.06 -1.32
C MET A 314 -16.13 20.72 -2.04
N ALA A 315 -16.47 19.44 -2.15
CA ALA A 315 -17.76 18.98 -2.66
C ALA A 315 -18.93 19.42 -1.78
N GLN A 316 -18.84 19.27 -0.46
CA GLN A 316 -19.87 19.76 0.47
C GLN A 316 -20.06 21.29 0.37
N ASP A 317 -18.98 22.02 0.14
CA ASP A 317 -18.96 23.47 -0.01
C ASP A 317 -19.35 23.92 -1.45
N ASN A 318 -19.72 22.99 -2.35
CA ASN A 318 -20.07 23.25 -3.75
C ASN A 318 -19.01 24.05 -4.53
N VAL A 319 -17.73 23.79 -4.26
CA VAL A 319 -16.63 24.48 -4.95
C VAL A 319 -16.61 24.13 -6.44
N MET A 320 -16.43 25.16 -7.26
CA MET A 320 -16.22 25.04 -8.70
C MET A 320 -14.72 24.91 -8.99
N VAL A 321 -14.35 23.97 -9.87
CA VAL A 321 -12.98 23.76 -10.33
C VAL A 321 -12.92 24.05 -11.82
N LYS A 322 -11.96 24.86 -12.22
CA LYS A 322 -11.72 25.15 -13.63
C LYS A 322 -11.00 23.96 -14.28
N VAL A 323 -11.61 23.35 -15.29
CA VAL A 323 -11.15 22.13 -15.94
C VAL A 323 -11.02 22.29 -17.46
N PRO A 324 -10.10 21.54 -18.10
CA PRO A 324 -9.96 21.54 -19.55
C PRO A 324 -11.19 20.91 -20.23
N ASN A 325 -11.49 21.36 -21.45
CA ASN A 325 -12.62 20.88 -22.25
C ASN A 325 -12.16 20.56 -23.68
N GLY A 326 -11.15 19.69 -23.79
CA GLY A 326 -10.48 19.42 -25.06
C GLY A 326 -9.95 20.71 -25.72
N ASP A 327 -10.27 20.90 -27.01
CA ASP A 327 -9.90 22.11 -27.76
C ASP A 327 -10.79 23.34 -27.47
N GLN A 328 -11.84 23.18 -26.65
CA GLN A 328 -12.74 24.26 -26.28
C GLN A 328 -12.20 25.06 -25.09
N PRO A 329 -12.74 26.28 -24.85
CA PRO A 329 -12.43 27.02 -23.64
C PRO A 329 -12.69 26.18 -22.39
N TRP A 330 -11.81 26.34 -21.41
CA TRP A 330 -11.93 25.68 -20.11
C TRP A 330 -13.26 26.03 -19.45
N THR A 331 -13.86 25.03 -18.82
CA THR A 331 -15.15 25.13 -18.14
C THR A 331 -14.96 25.13 -16.63
N GLU A 332 -15.99 25.54 -15.89
CA GLU A 332 -16.06 25.34 -14.44
C GLU A 332 -17.00 24.17 -14.17
N GLU A 333 -16.51 23.16 -13.44
CA GLU A 333 -17.29 22.00 -13.02
C GLU A 333 -17.39 21.96 -11.50
N ASN A 334 -18.54 21.52 -10.99
CA ASN A 334 -18.74 21.38 -9.55
C ASN A 334 -17.97 20.16 -9.03
N MET A 335 -17.33 20.29 -7.86
CA MET A 335 -16.57 19.18 -7.26
C MET A 335 -17.41 17.91 -7.04
N ASN A 336 -18.71 18.01 -6.74
CA ASN A 336 -19.58 16.83 -6.65
C ASN A 336 -19.74 16.13 -8.00
N ASP A 337 -19.88 16.89 -9.09
CA ASP A 337 -20.01 16.30 -10.43
C ASP A 337 -18.71 15.61 -10.83
N LEU A 338 -17.55 16.22 -10.55
CA LEU A 338 -16.23 15.63 -10.77
C LEU A 338 -16.06 14.29 -10.02
N ILE A 339 -16.47 14.25 -8.74
CA ILE A 339 -16.45 13.00 -7.95
C ILE A 339 -17.36 11.95 -8.59
N ARG A 340 -18.57 12.33 -9.02
CA ARG A 340 -19.54 11.41 -9.65
C ARG A 340 -19.02 10.85 -10.98
N THR A 341 -18.21 11.60 -11.72
CA THR A 341 -17.58 11.13 -12.96
C THR A 341 -16.29 10.33 -12.73
N GLY A 342 -15.99 9.96 -11.48
CA GLY A 342 -14.82 9.14 -11.14
C GLY A 342 -13.54 9.92 -10.87
N ILE A 343 -13.55 11.26 -10.93
CA ILE A 343 -12.41 12.10 -10.56
C ILE A 343 -12.38 12.26 -9.04
N SER A 344 -11.96 11.20 -8.35
CA SER A 344 -12.06 11.10 -6.90
C SER A 344 -10.84 10.46 -6.25
N PHE A 345 -10.38 11.04 -5.15
CA PHE A 345 -9.41 10.43 -4.24
C PHE A 345 -10.05 9.43 -3.26
N ARG A 346 -11.35 9.16 -3.38
CA ARG A 346 -12.10 8.24 -2.52
C ARG A 346 -11.54 6.80 -2.63
N PRO A 347 -10.92 6.23 -1.58
CA PRO A 347 -10.28 4.91 -1.66
C PRO A 347 -11.25 3.77 -2.00
N GLU A 348 -12.52 3.88 -1.61
CA GLU A 348 -13.54 2.87 -1.92
C GLU A 348 -13.76 2.70 -3.43
N ASN A 349 -13.52 3.75 -4.24
CA ASN A 349 -13.61 3.63 -5.68
C ASN A 349 -12.53 2.70 -6.25
N CYS A 350 -11.36 2.68 -5.61
CA CYS A 350 -10.24 1.83 -5.98
C CYS A 350 -10.46 0.40 -5.46
N PHE A 351 -10.86 0.19 -4.20
CA PHE A 351 -10.76 -1.12 -3.54
C PHE A 351 -12.05 -1.95 -3.45
N TYR A 352 -13.20 -1.38 -3.77
CA TYR A 352 -14.49 -2.10 -3.80
C TYR A 352 -14.96 -2.39 -5.21
N TYR A 353 -14.01 -2.63 -6.12
CA TYR A 353 -14.29 -2.77 -7.54
C TYR A 353 -15.13 -4.02 -7.83
N SER A 354 -14.63 -5.21 -7.47
CA SER A 354 -15.38 -6.45 -7.64
C SER A 354 -15.99 -6.96 -6.33
N PRO A 355 -17.15 -7.62 -6.38
CA PRO A 355 -17.64 -8.42 -5.26
C PRO A 355 -16.76 -9.67 -5.08
N LEU A 356 -16.57 -10.09 -3.82
CA LEU A 356 -15.73 -11.24 -3.47
C LEU A 356 -16.50 -12.57 -3.45
N ASP A 357 -17.81 -12.56 -3.71
CA ASP A 357 -18.67 -13.76 -3.76
C ASP A 357 -18.71 -14.46 -5.13
N ARG A 358 -18.03 -13.91 -6.14
CA ARG A 358 -17.98 -14.48 -7.49
C ARG A 358 -16.75 -14.00 -8.28
N ASP A 359 -16.35 -14.80 -9.26
CA ASP A 359 -15.33 -14.43 -10.24
C ASP A 359 -15.89 -13.42 -11.26
N SER A 360 -15.44 -12.18 -11.17
CA SER A 360 -15.86 -11.07 -12.04
C SER A 360 -14.98 -10.94 -13.29
N TYR A 361 -13.71 -11.36 -13.23
CA TYR A 361 -12.77 -11.27 -14.35
C TYR A 361 -12.86 -12.48 -15.30
N LYS A 362 -13.18 -13.66 -14.76
CA LYS A 362 -13.26 -14.92 -15.52
C LYS A 362 -11.97 -15.22 -16.29
N ASN A 363 -10.85 -14.96 -15.63
CA ASN A 363 -9.54 -15.26 -16.16
C ASN A 363 -9.36 -16.78 -16.37
N GLU A 364 -8.53 -17.15 -17.34
CA GLU A 364 -8.22 -18.55 -17.66
C GLU A 364 -6.70 -18.77 -17.63
N PRO A 365 -6.15 -19.47 -16.61
CA PRO A 365 -6.84 -20.04 -15.45
C PRO A 365 -7.37 -18.96 -14.49
N THR A 366 -8.42 -19.28 -13.74
CA THR A 366 -8.99 -18.35 -12.74
C THR A 366 -7.99 -18.06 -11.63
N ASP A 367 -7.89 -16.79 -11.26
CA ASP A 367 -7.19 -16.26 -10.10
C ASP A 367 -8.15 -15.97 -8.92
N TRP A 368 -9.45 -16.21 -9.11
CA TRP A 368 -10.47 -16.11 -8.07
C TRP A 368 -10.58 -17.40 -7.25
N PHE A 369 -10.90 -17.25 -5.95
CA PHE A 369 -11.24 -18.35 -5.05
C PHE A 369 -12.11 -17.84 -3.90
N GLU A 370 -12.86 -18.73 -3.24
CA GLU A 370 -13.69 -18.32 -2.11
C GLU A 370 -12.83 -17.81 -0.94
N ALA A 371 -13.13 -16.60 -0.47
CA ALA A 371 -12.46 -16.01 0.68
C ALA A 371 -12.72 -16.82 1.96
N SER A 372 -11.68 -17.02 2.77
CA SER A 372 -11.78 -17.80 4.00
C SER A 372 -10.92 -17.23 5.12
N ALA A 373 -11.35 -17.44 6.36
CA ALA A 373 -10.56 -17.12 7.53
C ALA A 373 -10.86 -18.08 8.69
N LYS A 374 -9.84 -18.36 9.50
CA LYS A 374 -9.98 -19.25 10.67
C LYS A 374 -9.08 -18.83 11.82
N LEU A 375 -9.52 -19.14 13.04
CA LEU A 375 -8.73 -19.12 14.25
C LEU A 375 -8.26 -20.54 14.58
N ASP A 376 -6.98 -20.80 14.41
CA ASP A 376 -6.34 -22.08 14.66
C ASP A 376 -5.58 -22.03 16.00
N LEU A 377 -6.25 -22.41 17.07
CA LEU A 377 -5.71 -22.34 18.43
C LEU A 377 -4.59 -23.37 18.66
N GLU A 378 -4.59 -24.49 17.94
CA GLU A 378 -3.56 -25.54 18.05
C GLU A 378 -2.27 -25.10 17.35
N ALA A 379 -2.38 -24.51 16.16
CA ALA A 379 -1.25 -23.95 15.43
C ALA A 379 -0.80 -22.57 15.96
N ASN A 380 -1.50 -22.01 16.95
CA ASN A 380 -1.29 -20.66 17.46
C ASN A 380 -1.35 -19.59 16.35
N GLN A 381 -2.33 -19.71 15.46
CA GLN A 381 -2.47 -18.85 14.28
C GLN A 381 -3.88 -18.30 14.08
N MET A 382 -3.97 -17.10 13.51
CA MET A 382 -5.18 -16.59 12.88
C MET A 382 -4.87 -16.31 11.41
N ILE A 383 -5.65 -16.90 10.50
CA ILE A 383 -5.33 -16.93 9.07
C ILE A 383 -6.47 -16.32 8.27
N PHE A 384 -6.13 -15.44 7.34
CA PHE A 384 -7.03 -14.91 6.31
C PHE A 384 -6.47 -15.25 4.93
N HIS A 385 -7.35 -15.65 4.02
CA HIS A 385 -6.98 -15.95 2.64
C HIS A 385 -8.10 -15.51 1.71
N PHE A 386 -7.85 -14.56 0.82
CA PHE A 386 -8.88 -13.98 -0.03
C PHE A 386 -8.31 -13.45 -1.35
N PRO A 387 -9.10 -13.47 -2.44
CA PRO A 387 -8.79 -12.71 -3.63
C PRO A 387 -9.11 -11.24 -3.39
N TRP A 388 -8.27 -10.32 -3.85
CA TRP A 388 -8.51 -8.88 -3.74
C TRP A 388 -8.09 -8.14 -5.00
N ASP A 389 -8.91 -7.19 -5.42
CA ASP A 389 -8.75 -6.48 -6.68
C ASP A 389 -8.81 -4.96 -6.48
N HIS A 390 -8.48 -4.22 -7.53
CA HIS A 390 -8.66 -2.77 -7.58
C HIS A 390 -8.99 -2.28 -8.99
N ASP A 391 -9.45 -1.04 -9.12
CA ASP A 391 -10.01 -0.45 -10.35
C ASP A 391 -9.17 -0.57 -11.64
N THR A 392 -7.84 -0.63 -11.54
CA THR A 392 -6.93 -0.78 -12.68
C THR A 392 -6.24 -2.15 -12.76
N CYS A 393 -6.65 -3.13 -11.96
CA CYS A 393 -6.09 -4.47 -12.05
C CYS A 393 -6.76 -5.30 -13.15
N SER A 394 -6.09 -6.36 -13.56
CA SER A 394 -6.49 -7.31 -14.60
C SER A 394 -7.01 -8.63 -14.02
N GLY A 395 -7.08 -8.74 -12.69
CA GLY A 395 -7.43 -9.95 -11.99
C GLY A 395 -7.30 -9.83 -10.48
N TYR A 396 -7.34 -10.96 -9.78
CA TYR A 396 -7.30 -10.98 -8.32
C TYR A 396 -5.88 -11.20 -7.78
N THR A 397 -5.41 -10.27 -6.94
CA THR A 397 -4.26 -10.54 -6.08
C THR A 397 -4.67 -11.57 -5.03
N ASN A 398 -3.96 -12.69 -4.99
CA ASN A 398 -4.14 -13.69 -3.94
C ASN A 398 -3.44 -13.20 -2.67
N VAL A 399 -4.23 -12.89 -1.64
CA VAL A 399 -3.75 -12.36 -0.37
C VAL A 399 -3.87 -13.40 0.71
N ARG A 400 -2.75 -13.79 1.31
CA ARG A 400 -2.70 -14.65 2.48
C ARG A 400 -2.04 -13.95 3.65
N VAL A 401 -2.75 -13.85 4.76
CA VAL A 401 -2.27 -13.20 5.99
C VAL A 401 -2.28 -14.21 7.13
N VAL A 402 -1.14 -14.41 7.78
CA VAL A 402 -0.99 -15.30 8.93
C VAL A 402 -0.51 -14.50 10.12
N TYR A 403 -1.36 -14.42 11.13
CA TYR A 403 -1.02 -13.88 12.44
C TYR A 403 -0.48 -14.97 13.36
N THR A 404 0.54 -14.65 14.15
CA THR A 404 1.02 -15.51 15.24
C THR A 404 0.41 -15.04 16.56
N LEU A 405 -0.31 -15.91 17.25
CA LEU A 405 -0.92 -15.63 18.55
C LEU A 405 0.16 -15.49 19.64
N LYS A 406 -0.11 -14.65 20.66
CA LYS A 406 0.77 -14.50 21.83
C LYS A 406 0.75 -15.70 22.76
#